data_AF-A0AAW5B570-F1
#
_entry.id   AF-A0AAW5B570-F1
#
_cell.length_a   1.000
_cell.length_b   1.000
_cell.length_c   1.000
_cell.angle_alpha   90.00
_cell.angle_beta   90.00
_cell.angle_gamma   90.00
#
_symmetry.space_group_name_H-M   'P 1'
#
loop_
_entity.id
_entity.type
_entity.pdbx_description
1 polymer ?
#
loop_
_entity_poly.entity_id
_entity_poly.type
_entity_poly.pdbx_seq_one_letter_code
_entity_poly.pdbx_strand_id
1 'polypeptide(L)' 'MRYIWTIVWALLISGVLSYVLSSMGGGQFDLTSTVVFAAILSVFVFLLGEVALKADKK' A
#
# COMPACT_ATOMS: atom_id res chain seq x y z
N MET A 1 3.07 -12.01 -12.50
CA MET A 1 2.43 -12.52 -11.26
C MET A 1 2.80 -11.70 -10.03
N ARG A 2 4.10 -11.49 -9.73
CA ARG A 2 4.55 -10.68 -8.57
C ARG A 2 3.89 -9.30 -8.49
N TYR A 3 3.94 -8.50 -9.56
CA TYR A 3 3.42 -7.13 -9.56
C TYR A 3 1.90 -7.03 -9.35
N ILE A 4 1.12 -7.91 -9.98
CA ILE A 4 -0.35 -7.96 -9.80
C ILE A 4 -0.69 -8.29 -8.35
N TRP A 5 0.00 -9.29 -7.77
CA TRP A 5 -0.20 -9.67 -6.38
C TRP A 5 0.20 -8.55 -5.41
N THR A 6 1.28 -7.82 -5.69
CA THR A 6 1.68 -6.64 -4.91
C THR A 6 0.59 -5.58 -4.87
N ILE A 7 -0.05 -5.28 -6.00
CA ILE A 7 -1.15 -4.29 -6.06
C ILE A 7 -2.37 -4.77 -5.26
N VAL A 8 -2.73 -6.05 -5.38
CA VAL A 8 -3.84 -6.64 -4.62
C VAL A 8 -3.58 -6.54 -3.12
N TRP A 9 -2.37 -6.91 -2.66
CA TRP A 9 -2.01 -6.78 -1.24
C TRP A 9 -1.92 -5.33 -0.77
N ALA A 10 -1.39 -4.43 -1.60
CA ALA A 10 -1.34 -3.02 -1.27
C ALA A 10 -2.74 -2.43 -1.06
N LEU A 11 -3.72 -2.80 -1.90
CA LEU A 11 -5.12 -2.39 -1.73
C LEU A 11 -5.74 -2.95 -0.46
N LEU A 12 -5.57 -4.25 -0.19
CA LEU A 12 -6.13 -4.88 1.02
C LEU A 12 -5.55 -4.27 2.30
N ILE A 13 -4.23 -4.13 2.38
CA ILE A 13 -3.53 -3.57 3.54
C ILE A 13 -3.92 -2.10 3.74
N SER A 14 -3.96 -1.32 2.67
CA SER A 14 -4.37 0.09 2.72
C SER A 14 -5.82 0.26 3.16
N GLY A 15 -6.71 -0.64 2.74
CA GLY A 15 -8.10 -0.70 3.18
C GLY A 15 -8.21 -0.92 4.69
N VAL A 16 -7.53 -1.93 5.22
CA VAL A 16 -7.51 -2.20 6.65
C VAL A 16 -6.90 -1.04 7.44
N LEU A 17 -5.79 -0.48 6.97
CA LEU A 17 -5.14 0.69 7.61
C LEU A 17 -6.08 1.89 7.65
N SER A 18 -6.69 2.23 6.52
CA SER A 18 -7.60 3.38 6.44
C SER A 18 -8.84 3.19 7.30
N TYR A 19 -9.36 1.97 7.39
CA TYR A 19 -10.45 1.63 8.30
C TYR A 19 -10.05 1.78 9.77
N VAL A 20 -8.90 1.24 10.17
CA VAL A 20 -8.40 1.33 11.56
C VAL A 20 -8.13 2.78 11.93
N LEU A 21 -7.43 3.55 11.08
CA LEU A 21 -7.10 4.95 11.32
C LEU A 21 -8.36 5.82 11.43
N SER A 22 -9.34 5.61 10.55
CA SER A 22 -10.63 6.30 10.62
C SER A 22 -11.37 5.94 11.92
N SER A 23 -11.34 4.67 12.32
CA SER A 23 -11.97 4.20 13.56
C SER A 23 -11.29 4.77 14.82
N MET A 24 -9.96 4.93 14.81
CA MET A 24 -9.21 5.55 15.90
C MET A 24 -9.44 7.05 15.98
N GLY A 25 -9.60 7.72 14.83
CA GLY A 25 -9.89 9.15 14.75
C GLY A 25 -11.36 9.51 14.94
N GLY A 26 -12.26 8.52 15.11
CA GLY A 26 -13.71 8.73 15.16
C GLY A 26 -14.31 9.24 13.84
N GLY A 27 -13.58 9.13 12.73
CA GLY A 27 -13.96 9.60 11.41
C GLY A 27 -14.69 8.54 10.57
N GLN A 28 -15.34 8.97 9.49
CA GLN A 28 -15.91 8.06 8.50
C GLN A 28 -14.83 7.50 7.59
N PHE A 29 -15.01 6.25 7.18
CA PHE A 29 -14.14 5.60 6.21
C PHE A 29 -14.28 6.26 4.83
N ASP A 30 -13.17 6.78 4.31
CA ASP A 30 -13.09 7.38 2.98
C ASP A 30 -12.37 6.43 2.00
N LEU A 31 -13.13 5.92 1.05
CA LEU A 31 -12.65 5.03 0.00
C LEU A 31 -11.66 5.73 -0.94
N THR A 32 -11.82 7.03 -1.19
CA THR A 32 -10.99 7.77 -2.13
C THR A 32 -9.58 7.92 -1.58
N SER A 33 -9.46 8.37 -0.32
CA SER A 33 -8.17 8.47 0.36
C SER A 33 -7.49 7.11 0.52
N THR A 34 -8.27 6.06 0.78
CA THR A 34 -7.78 4.68 0.85
C THR A 34 -7.14 4.21 -0.46
N VAL A 35 -7.79 4.45 -1.60
CA VAL A 35 -7.30 4.03 -2.93
C VAL A 35 -6.06 4.84 -3.33
N VAL A 36 -6.04 6.15 -3.05
CA VAL A 36 -4.87 7.00 -3.27
C VAL A 36 -3.68 6.50 -2.44
N PHE A 37 -3.92 6.17 -1.17
CA PHE A 37 -2.89 5.61 -0.30
C PHE A 37 -2.36 4.26 -0.82
N ALA A 38 -3.24 3.37 -1.28
CA ALA A 38 -2.85 2.09 -1.87
C ALA A 38 -2.00 2.25 -3.13
N ALA A 39 -2.31 3.24 -3.98
CA ALA A 39 -1.51 3.54 -5.16
C ALA A 39 -0.10 4.01 -4.77
N ILE A 40 0.01 4.92 -3.81
CA ILE A 40 1.30 5.40 -3.28
C ILE A 40 2.09 4.24 -2.69
N LEU A 41 1.47 3.43 -1.82
CA LEU A 41 2.11 2.27 -1.19
C LEU A 41 2.62 1.27 -2.24
N SER A 42 1.85 1.01 -3.28
CA SER A 42 2.26 0.13 -4.39
C SER A 42 3.54 0.63 -5.07
N VAL A 43 3.63 1.94 -5.34
CA VAL A 43 4.83 2.56 -5.93
C VAL A 43 6.04 2.41 -5.00
N PHE A 44 5.88 2.68 -3.71
CA PHE A 44 6.94 2.50 -2.72
C PHE A 44 7.45 1.05 -2.66
N VAL A 45 6.54 0.07 -2.66
CA VAL A 45 6.92 -1.34 -2.63
C VAL A 45 7.67 -1.76 -3.90
N PHE A 46 7.29 -1.24 -5.07
CA PHE A 46 8.03 -1.49 -6.31
C PHE A 46 9.44 -0.89 -6.27
N LEU A 47 9.58 0.35 -5.80
CA LEU A 47 10.88 0.98 -5.63
C LEU A 47 11.75 0.19 -4.63
N LEU A 48 11.19 -0.24 -3.49
CA LEU A 48 11.92 -1.07 -2.53
C LEU A 48 12.36 -2.41 -3.13
N GLY A 49 11.46 -3.06 -3.87
CA GLY A 49 11.70 -4.35 -4.49
C GLY A 49 12.77 -4.32 -5.59
N GLU A 50 12.82 -3.25 -6.37
CA GLU A 50 13.75 -3.13 -7.50
C GLU A 50 15.05 -2.42 -7.16
N VAL A 51 15.00 -1.40 -6.29
CA VAL A 51 16.18 -0.59 -5.95
C VAL A 51 16.89 -1.17 -4.73
N ALA A 52 16.21 -1.36 -3.61
CA ALA A 52 16.86 -1.74 -2.36
C ALA A 52 17.29 -3.23 -2.36
N LEU A 53 16.38 -4.14 -2.73
CA LEU A 53 16.67 -5.58 -2.67
C LEU A 53 17.60 -6.08 -3.80
N LYS A 54 17.74 -5.32 -4.89
CA LYS A 54 18.62 -5.68 -6.01
C LYS A 54 20.01 -5.06 -5.88
N ALA A 55 20.14 -3.94 -5.14
CA ALA A 55 21.43 -3.34 -4.82
C ALA A 55 22.29 -4.26 -3.94
N ASP A 56 21.69 -5.01 -3.02
CA ASP A 56 22.37 -5.93 -2.09
C ASP A 56 22.97 -7.17 -2.78
N LYS A 57 22.53 -7.49 -4.00
CA LYS A 57 23.00 -8.65 -4.78
C LYS A 57 24.24 -8.36 -5.64
N LYS A 58 24.85 -7.19 -5.52
CA LYS A 58 26.00 -6.74 -6.32
C LYS A 58 27.18 -6.42 -5.42
#